data_AF-A0A935WRL8-F1
#
_entry.id   AF-A0A935WRL8-F1
#
_cell.length_a   1.000
_cell.length_b   1.000
_cell.length_c   1.000
_cell.angle_alpha   90.00
_cell.angle_beta   90.00
_cell.angle_gamma   90.00
#
_symmetry.space_group_name_H-M   'P 1'
#
loop_
_entity.id
_entity.type
_entity.pdbx_description
1 polymer ?
#
loop_
_entity_poly.entity_id
_entity_poly.type
_entity_poly.pdbx_seq_one_letter_code
_entity_poly.pdbx_strand_id
1 'polypeptide(L)'
;MIDVSKLLSAIPAGLRTPLLECFQEIAANYAERRWEPSELNGGKFCEVVYTIVEGAVSGQYKTQPSKPANMLTACQQLEKEPSNSSRVGDRSLRILIPRTLTALYEIRNNRGVGHVGGDVNPNFLDATAVYTSASWVLAELVRIFHGVSIQEAQDAVDALIERKLPLIWDLGTSRECLIQKCRPKIRC
;
A
#
# COMPACT_ATOMS: atom_id res chain seq x y z
N MET A 1 3.93 5.29 -20.28
CA MET A 1 4.08 4.75 -18.91
C MET A 1 3.95 5.94 -17.98
N ILE A 2 2.87 6.01 -17.19
CA ILE A 2 2.66 7.13 -16.27
C ILE A 2 3.75 7.06 -15.20
N ASP A 3 4.50 8.16 -15.04
CA ASP A 3 5.53 8.25 -14.02
C ASP A 3 4.85 8.52 -12.66
N VAL A 4 4.71 7.46 -11.86
CA VAL A 4 4.03 7.51 -10.55
C VAL A 4 4.67 8.54 -9.61
N SER A 5 5.96 8.84 -9.79
CA SER A 5 6.65 9.87 -9.01
C SER A 5 6.11 11.29 -9.28
N LYS A 6 5.60 11.54 -10.49
CA LYS A 6 4.97 12.81 -10.85
C LYS A 6 3.55 12.92 -10.31
N LEU A 7 2.84 11.81 -10.15
CA LEU A 7 1.48 11.80 -9.60
C LEU A 7 1.45 12.29 -8.15
N LEU A 8 2.42 11.86 -7.35
CA LEU A 8 2.49 12.17 -5.92
C LEU A 8 3.29 13.45 -5.63
N SER A 9 3.34 14.42 -6.55
CA SER A 9 4.14 15.65 -6.39
C SER A 9 3.72 16.52 -5.21
N ALA A 10 2.49 16.37 -4.70
CA ALA A 10 2.03 17.05 -3.49
C ALA A 10 2.68 16.50 -2.20
N ILE A 11 3.33 15.32 -2.26
CA ILE A 11 4.08 14.74 -1.15
C ILE A 11 5.55 15.17 -1.26
N PRO A 12 6.19 15.64 -0.17
CA PRO A 12 7.61 16.00 -0.18
C PRO A 12 8.50 14.85 -0.70
N ALA A 13 9.52 15.18 -1.49
CA ALA A 13 10.38 14.19 -2.14
C ALA A 13 11.05 13.22 -1.15
N GLY A 14 11.38 13.68 0.06
CA GLY A 14 11.96 12.88 1.14
C GLY A 14 11.02 11.80 1.69
N LEU A 15 9.71 11.90 1.45
CA LEU A 15 8.72 10.88 1.83
C LEU A 15 8.19 10.11 0.62
N ARG A 16 8.05 10.78 -0.52
CA ARG A 16 7.59 10.18 -1.78
C ARG A 16 8.54 9.10 -2.30
N THR A 17 9.85 9.34 -2.25
CA THR A 17 10.83 8.38 -2.79
C THR A 17 10.83 7.09 -1.97
N PRO A 18 10.96 7.13 -0.63
CA PRO A 18 10.86 5.92 0.20
C PRO A 18 9.52 5.18 0.07
N LEU A 19 8.42 5.91 -0.15
CA LEU A 19 7.09 5.30 -0.34
C LEU A 19 7.09 4.38 -1.56
N LEU A 20 7.58 4.89 -2.69
CA LEU A 20 7.62 4.15 -3.95
C LEU A 20 8.62 3.00 -3.89
N GLU A 21 9.79 3.21 -3.28
CA GLU A 21 10.79 2.16 -3.08
C GLU A 21 10.23 1.02 -2.22
N CYS A 22 9.62 1.33 -1.07
CA CYS A 22 9.02 0.30 -0.22
C CYS A 22 7.94 -0.48 -0.95
N PHE A 23 7.08 0.18 -1.71
CA PHE A 23 6.03 -0.49 -2.48
C PHE A 23 6.62 -1.40 -3.58
N GLN A 24 7.64 -0.92 -4.30
CA GLN A 24 8.34 -1.71 -5.31
C GLN A 24 9.01 -2.94 -4.72
N GLU A 25 9.62 -2.82 -3.54
CA GLU A 25 10.19 -3.95 -2.82
C GLU A 25 9.13 -4.99 -2.42
N ILE A 26 7.97 -4.55 -1.90
CA ILE A 26 6.86 -5.48 -1.61
C ILE A 26 6.43 -6.19 -2.89
N ALA A 27 6.20 -5.45 -3.97
CA ALA A 27 5.75 -6.00 -5.26
C ALA A 27 6.76 -7.00 -5.84
N ALA A 28 8.05 -6.69 -5.81
CA ALA A 28 9.11 -7.55 -6.32
C ALA A 28 9.22 -8.85 -5.51
N ASN A 29 9.26 -8.74 -4.17
CA ASN A 29 9.32 -9.92 -3.29
C ASN A 29 8.07 -10.80 -3.44
N TYR A 30 6.89 -10.19 -3.53
CA TYR A 30 5.65 -10.90 -3.76
C TYR A 30 5.66 -11.66 -5.11
N ALA A 31 6.08 -11.00 -6.19
CA ALA A 31 6.17 -11.60 -7.51
C ALA A 31 7.18 -12.78 -7.56
N GLU A 32 8.27 -12.67 -6.82
CA GLU A 32 9.31 -13.68 -6.71
C GLU A 32 9.01 -14.78 -5.66
N ARG A 33 7.83 -14.74 -5.04
CA ARG A 33 7.42 -15.68 -3.99
C ARG A 33 8.26 -15.65 -2.72
N ARG A 34 8.90 -14.51 -2.45
CA ARG A 34 9.66 -14.22 -1.23
C ARG A 34 8.71 -13.62 -0.19
N TRP A 35 7.95 -14.49 0.49
CA TRP A 35 6.88 -14.08 1.42
C TRP A 35 7.40 -13.28 2.62
N GLU A 36 8.39 -13.81 3.34
CA GLU A 36 8.96 -13.15 4.53
C GLU A 36 9.48 -11.74 4.21
N PRO A 37 10.32 -11.51 3.17
CA PRO A 37 10.70 -10.16 2.77
C PRO A 37 9.53 -9.27 2.33
N SER A 38 8.52 -9.82 1.64
CA SER A 38 7.33 -9.08 1.22
C SER A 38 6.55 -8.56 2.43
N GLU A 39 6.33 -9.41 3.43
CA GLU A 39 5.63 -9.06 4.66
C GLU A 39 6.45 -8.07 5.51
N LEU A 40 7.78 -8.25 5.58
CA LEU A 40 8.67 -7.35 6.32
C LEU A 40 8.69 -5.94 5.74
N ASN A 41 8.74 -5.83 4.41
CA ASN A 41 8.70 -4.54 3.71
C ASN A 41 7.32 -3.86 3.85
N GLY A 42 6.25 -4.62 4.07
CA GLY A 42 4.94 -4.11 4.48
C GLY A 42 5.02 -3.22 5.73
N GLY A 43 5.82 -3.60 6.72
CA GLY A 43 6.03 -2.80 7.93
C GLY A 43 6.70 -1.45 7.65
N LYS A 44 7.78 -1.45 6.84
CA LYS A 44 8.47 -0.21 6.43
C LYS A 44 7.54 0.71 5.65
N PHE A 45 6.75 0.14 4.74
CA PHE A 45 5.73 0.87 3.99
C PHE A 45 4.73 1.57 4.94
N CYS A 46 4.24 0.89 5.98
CA CYS A 46 3.37 1.52 6.97
C CYS A 46 4.02 2.70 7.70
N GLU A 47 5.31 2.62 8.05
CA GLU A 47 6.03 3.72 8.71
C GLU A 47 6.12 4.96 7.81
N VAL A 48 6.39 4.76 6.51
CA VAL A 48 6.41 5.83 5.52
C VAL A 48 5.02 6.45 5.34
N VAL A 49 4.00 5.62 5.12
CA VAL A 49 2.62 6.10 4.92
C VAL A 49 2.13 6.83 6.16
N TYR A 50 2.36 6.29 7.36
CA TYR A 50 2.01 6.96 8.60
C TYR A 50 2.63 8.37 8.66
N THR A 51 3.91 8.50 8.35
CA THR A 51 4.62 9.79 8.35
C THR A 51 3.99 10.78 7.36
N ILE A 52 3.58 10.32 6.18
CA ILE A 52 2.89 11.14 5.17
C ILE A 52 1.52 11.59 5.69
N VAL A 53 0.74 10.67 6.25
CA VAL A 53 -0.61 10.95 6.77
C VAL A 53 -0.55 11.91 7.95
N GLU A 54 0.37 11.69 8.90
CA GLU A 54 0.61 12.59 10.03
C GLU A 54 0.96 14.01 9.54
N GLY A 55 1.82 14.13 8.53
CA GLY A 55 2.16 15.42 7.93
C GLY A 55 0.98 16.10 7.24
N ALA A 56 0.14 15.32 6.54
CA ALA A 56 -1.06 15.85 5.88
C ALA A 56 -2.15 16.30 6.88
N VAL A 57 -2.28 15.59 8.00
CA VAL A 57 -3.26 15.89 9.05
C VAL A 57 -2.79 17.05 9.94
N SER A 58 -1.52 17.12 10.28
CA SER A 58 -0.95 18.23 11.07
C SER A 58 -0.67 19.48 10.24
N GLY A 59 -0.55 19.34 8.91
CA GLY A 59 -0.04 20.38 8.02
C GLY A 59 1.48 20.56 8.08
N GLN A 60 2.19 19.69 8.81
CA GLN A 60 3.65 19.77 8.98
C GLN A 60 4.31 18.43 8.60
N TYR A 61 4.86 18.37 7.40
CA TYR A 61 5.59 17.18 6.96
C TYR A 61 6.98 17.10 7.59
N LYS A 62 7.33 15.90 8.07
CA LYS A 62 8.71 15.54 8.39
C LYS A 62 9.53 15.43 7.11
N THR A 63 10.84 15.68 7.22
CA THR A 63 11.77 15.60 6.08
C THR A 63 12.08 14.17 5.64
N GLN A 64 11.95 13.20 6.56
CA GLN A 64 12.23 11.78 6.35
C GLN A 64 11.20 10.92 7.09
N PRO A 65 10.96 9.67 6.64
CA PRO A 65 10.10 8.73 7.32
C PRO A 65 10.56 8.49 8.76
N SER A 66 9.60 8.34 9.67
CA SER A 66 9.88 8.02 11.06
C SER A 66 8.96 6.92 11.56
N LYS A 67 9.54 5.92 12.22
CA LYS A 67 8.79 4.87 12.90
C LYS A 67 8.08 5.44 14.14
N PRO A 68 6.75 5.31 14.28
CA PRO A 68 6.09 5.63 15.53
C PRO A 68 6.47 4.62 16.62
N ALA A 69 6.51 5.06 17.88
CA ALA A 69 6.81 4.18 19.02
C ALA A 69 5.82 3.00 19.11
N ASN A 70 4.55 3.26 18.81
CA ASN A 70 3.50 2.25 18.70
C ASN A 70 2.56 2.63 17.54
N MET A 71 2.51 1.78 16.50
CA MET A 71 1.72 2.05 15.30
C MET A 71 0.21 2.11 15.58
N LEU A 72 -0.29 1.22 16.45
CA LEU A 72 -1.71 1.18 16.82
C LEU A 72 -2.14 2.47 17.51
N THR A 73 -1.41 2.88 18.55
CA THR A 73 -1.71 4.12 19.29
C THR A 73 -1.61 5.34 18.38
N ALA A 74 -0.60 5.39 17.51
CA ALA A 74 -0.40 6.49 16.57
C ALA A 74 -1.55 6.60 15.55
N CYS A 75 -2.01 5.47 15.00
CA CYS A 75 -3.18 5.44 14.12
C CYS A 75 -4.46 5.86 14.84
N GLN A 76 -4.66 5.43 16.09
CA GLN A 76 -5.80 5.84 16.92
C GLN A 76 -5.79 7.34 17.26
N GLN A 77 -4.60 7.96 17.34
CA GLN A 77 -4.49 9.40 17.53
C GLN A 77 -4.97 10.16 16.29
N LEU A 78 -4.60 9.71 15.08
CA LEU A 78 -5.10 10.28 13.82
C LEU A 78 -6.63 10.19 13.71
N GLU A 79 -7.24 9.10 14.20
CA GLU A 79 -8.70 8.94 14.21
C GLU A 79 -9.41 9.95 15.13
N LYS A 80 -8.73 10.42 16.19
CA LYS A 80 -9.26 11.38 17.16
C LYS A 80 -9.14 12.83 16.69
N GLU A 81 -8.30 13.12 15.70
CA GLU A 81 -8.19 14.45 15.12
C GLU A 81 -9.54 14.91 14.55
N PRO A 82 -9.92 16.18 14.75
CA PRO A 82 -11.21 16.69 14.29
C PRO A 82 -11.30 16.63 12.77
N SER A 83 -12.51 16.39 12.28
CA SER A 83 -12.75 16.41 10.83
C SER A 83 -12.50 17.79 10.26
N ASN A 84 -11.78 17.85 9.13
CA ASN A 84 -11.53 19.08 8.39
C ASN A 84 -12.13 18.96 6.99
N SER A 85 -13.26 19.63 6.75
CA SER A 85 -13.96 19.61 5.45
C SER A 85 -13.15 20.23 4.31
N SER A 86 -12.20 21.11 4.61
CA SER A 86 -11.33 21.75 3.61
C SER A 86 -10.16 20.86 3.19
N ARG A 87 -9.91 19.75 3.90
CA ARG A 87 -8.84 18.79 3.56
C ARG A 87 -9.37 17.72 2.61
N VAL A 88 -8.78 17.65 1.41
CA VAL A 88 -9.07 16.59 0.45
C VAL A 88 -8.78 15.23 1.08
N GLY A 89 -9.76 14.31 1.02
CA GLY A 89 -9.58 12.96 1.57
C GLY A 89 -9.49 12.90 3.10
N ASP A 90 -9.99 13.89 3.83
CA ASP A 90 -9.88 13.96 5.30
C ASP A 90 -10.25 12.66 6.03
N ARG A 91 -11.39 12.06 5.66
CA ARG A 91 -11.82 10.77 6.25
C ARG A 91 -10.86 9.63 5.91
N SER A 92 -10.29 9.64 4.70
CA SER A 92 -9.33 8.62 4.29
C SER A 92 -8.03 8.75 5.05
N LEU A 93 -7.51 9.97 5.20
CA LEU A 93 -6.29 10.25 5.96
C LEU A 93 -6.44 9.94 7.45
N ARG A 94 -7.56 10.34 8.08
CA ARG A 94 -7.74 10.15 9.52
C ARG A 94 -8.24 8.76 9.90
N ILE A 95 -9.00 8.08 9.04
CA ILE A 95 -9.72 6.86 9.42
C ILE A 95 -9.37 5.67 8.53
N LEU A 96 -9.57 5.78 7.21
CA LEU A 96 -9.47 4.58 6.34
C LEU A 96 -8.03 4.07 6.23
N ILE A 97 -7.09 4.95 5.89
CA ILE A 97 -5.68 4.57 5.77
C ILE A 97 -5.16 4.08 7.13
N PRO A 98 -5.32 4.80 8.26
CA PRO A 98 -4.84 4.33 9.56
C PRO A 98 -5.37 2.95 9.96
N ARG A 99 -6.65 2.65 9.72
CA ARG A 99 -7.22 1.31 10.01
C ARG A 99 -6.67 0.21 9.10
N THR A 100 -6.31 0.52 7.86
CA THR A 100 -5.63 -0.43 6.98
C THR A 100 -4.17 -0.63 7.42
N LEU A 101 -3.48 0.44 7.84
CA LEU A 101 -2.11 0.36 8.34
C LEU A 101 -2.00 -0.49 9.59
N THR A 102 -2.95 -0.40 10.53
CA THR A 102 -2.94 -1.24 11.73
C THR A 102 -3.04 -2.72 11.36
N ALA A 103 -3.98 -3.11 10.50
CA ALA A 103 -4.12 -4.49 10.05
C ALA A 103 -2.86 -5.01 9.35
N LEU A 104 -2.27 -4.21 8.45
CA LEU A 104 -1.05 -4.57 7.72
C LEU A 104 0.16 -4.72 8.67
N TYR A 105 0.32 -3.78 9.60
CA TYR A 105 1.42 -3.79 10.56
C TYR A 105 1.33 -4.95 11.56
N GLU A 106 0.13 -5.38 11.90
CA GLU A 106 -0.12 -6.56 12.74
C GLU A 106 0.35 -7.87 12.08
N ILE A 107 0.11 -8.05 10.77
CA ILE A 107 0.61 -9.21 10.02
C ILE A 107 2.15 -9.27 10.13
N ARG A 108 2.81 -8.14 9.87
CA ARG A 108 4.27 -8.03 9.97
C ARG A 108 4.81 -8.29 11.39
N ASN A 109 4.09 -7.89 12.45
CA ASN A 109 4.59 -8.03 13.82
C ASN A 109 4.37 -9.41 14.41
N ASN A 110 3.26 -10.06 14.07
CA ASN A 110 2.75 -11.21 14.84
C ASN A 110 2.71 -12.53 14.04
N ARG A 111 3.16 -12.56 12.79
CA ARG A 111 3.22 -13.78 11.94
C ARG A 111 4.64 -14.23 11.61
N GLY A 112 5.55 -14.15 12.58
CA GLY A 112 6.92 -14.70 12.45
C GLY A 112 7.86 -13.93 11.49
N VAL A 113 7.41 -12.81 10.94
CA VAL A 113 8.16 -11.99 9.97
C VAL A 113 9.22 -11.12 10.64
N GLY A 114 8.90 -10.54 11.80
CA GLY A 114 9.79 -9.61 12.51
C GLY A 114 10.57 -10.23 13.67
N HIS A 115 10.17 -11.41 14.13
CA HIS A 115 10.69 -12.06 15.33
C HIS A 115 10.71 -13.58 15.17
N VAL A 116 11.81 -14.22 15.59
CA VAL A 116 11.92 -15.68 15.65
C VAL A 116 10.92 -16.20 16.68
N GLY A 117 10.10 -17.18 16.31
CA GLY A 117 9.12 -17.83 17.21
C GLY A 117 7.68 -17.35 17.12
N GLY A 118 7.26 -16.76 15.99
CA GLY A 118 5.84 -16.51 15.73
C GLY A 118 5.04 -17.80 15.53
N ASP A 119 3.74 -17.76 15.84
CA ASP A 119 2.83 -18.92 15.75
C ASP A 119 2.58 -19.39 14.30
N VAL A 120 2.86 -18.54 13.32
CA VAL A 120 2.67 -18.77 11.90
C VAL A 120 3.90 -18.32 11.13
N ASN A 121 4.33 -19.11 10.16
CA ASN A 121 5.42 -18.75 9.25
C ASN A 121 4.90 -17.85 8.13
N PRO A 122 5.74 -16.95 7.59
CA PRO A 122 5.41 -16.13 6.43
C PRO A 122 4.95 -16.99 5.26
N ASN A 123 3.86 -16.59 4.60
CA ASN A 123 3.15 -17.44 3.66
C ASN A 123 2.47 -16.64 2.55
N PHE A 124 1.98 -17.35 1.53
CA PHE A 124 1.36 -16.72 0.38
C PHE A 124 0.11 -15.89 0.73
N LEU A 125 -0.70 -16.33 1.69
CA LEU A 125 -1.94 -15.64 2.06
C LEU A 125 -1.64 -14.31 2.75
N ASP A 126 -0.73 -14.33 3.73
CA ASP A 126 -0.31 -13.14 4.46
C ASP A 126 0.41 -12.15 3.53
N ALA A 127 1.33 -12.63 2.68
CA ALA A 127 1.97 -11.80 1.67
C ALA A 127 0.95 -11.20 0.67
N THR A 128 -0.11 -11.94 0.32
CA THR A 128 -1.20 -11.43 -0.54
C THR A 128 -1.98 -10.33 0.14
N ALA A 129 -2.35 -10.53 1.42
CA ALA A 129 -3.02 -9.51 2.22
C ALA A 129 -2.17 -8.24 2.34
N VAL A 130 -0.86 -8.38 2.58
CA VAL A 130 0.08 -7.25 2.65
C VAL A 130 0.16 -6.52 1.31
N TYR A 131 0.41 -7.24 0.21
CA TYR A 131 0.57 -6.64 -1.11
C TYR A 131 -0.71 -5.92 -1.58
N THR A 132 -1.87 -6.55 -1.40
CA THR A 132 -3.16 -5.97 -1.79
C THR A 132 -3.52 -4.75 -0.93
N SER A 133 -3.28 -4.81 0.38
CA SER A 133 -3.49 -3.68 1.28
C SER A 133 -2.57 -2.51 0.95
N ALA A 134 -1.29 -2.78 0.70
CA ALA A 134 -0.33 -1.76 0.29
C ALA A 134 -0.71 -1.12 -1.05
N SER A 135 -1.20 -1.93 -2.01
CA SER A 135 -1.67 -1.45 -3.31
C SER A 135 -2.88 -0.52 -3.17
N TRP A 136 -3.85 -0.91 -2.33
CA TRP A 136 -5.00 -0.07 -2.03
C TRP A 136 -4.60 1.26 -1.36
N VAL A 137 -3.69 1.21 -0.37
CA VAL A 137 -3.19 2.42 0.30
C VAL A 137 -2.48 3.33 -0.69
N LEU A 138 -1.62 2.80 -1.57
CA LEU A 138 -0.93 3.59 -2.57
C LEU A 138 -1.91 4.24 -3.56
N ALA A 139 -2.91 3.49 -4.03
CA ALA A 139 -3.97 4.02 -4.88
C ALA A 139 -4.76 5.14 -4.19
N GLU A 140 -5.06 4.98 -2.91
CA GLU A 140 -5.77 6.00 -2.13
C GLU A 140 -4.91 7.26 -1.92
N LEU A 141 -3.61 7.12 -1.70
CA LEU A 141 -2.68 8.25 -1.67
C LEU A 141 -2.62 8.97 -3.03
N VAL A 142 -2.59 8.23 -4.15
CA VAL A 142 -2.69 8.84 -5.49
C VAL A 142 -4.00 9.61 -5.62
N ARG A 143 -5.14 9.03 -5.21
CA ARG A 143 -6.45 9.70 -5.25
C ARG A 143 -6.52 10.98 -4.42
N ILE A 144 -5.71 11.11 -3.36
CA ILE A 144 -5.72 12.28 -2.46
C ILE A 144 -4.69 13.33 -2.89
N PHE A 145 -3.51 12.89 -3.30
CA PHE A 145 -2.35 13.74 -3.54
C PHE A 145 -2.01 13.92 -5.03
N HIS A 146 -2.86 13.45 -5.95
CA HIS A 146 -2.61 13.61 -7.37
C HIS A 146 -2.48 15.09 -7.76
N GLY A 147 -1.40 15.43 -8.45
CA GLY A 147 -1.23 16.73 -9.11
C GLY A 147 -1.77 16.78 -10.54
N VAL A 148 -2.46 15.72 -11.00
CA VAL A 148 -2.88 15.51 -12.39
C VAL A 148 -4.41 15.52 -12.53
N SER A 149 -4.91 15.36 -13.75
CA SER A 149 -6.35 15.22 -13.97
C SER A 149 -6.92 13.94 -13.32
N ILE A 150 -8.23 13.93 -13.05
CA ILE A 150 -8.93 12.77 -12.46
C ILE A 150 -8.75 11.52 -13.34
N GLN A 151 -8.77 11.69 -14.67
CA GLN A 151 -8.59 10.58 -15.61
C GLN A 151 -7.18 10.00 -15.52
N GLU A 152 -6.14 10.83 -15.50
CA GLU A 152 -4.75 10.37 -15.38
C GLU A 152 -4.49 9.70 -14.02
N ALA A 153 -5.14 10.18 -12.96
CA ALA A 153 -5.08 9.53 -11.65
C ALA A 153 -5.75 8.15 -11.67
N GLN A 154 -6.91 8.03 -12.32
CA GLN A 154 -7.61 6.75 -12.48
C GLN A 154 -6.80 5.75 -13.31
N ASP A 155 -6.26 6.17 -14.45
CA ASP A 155 -5.43 5.33 -15.32
C ASP A 155 -4.17 4.82 -14.57
N ALA A 156 -3.61 5.65 -13.70
CA ALA A 156 -2.48 5.25 -12.87
C ALA A 156 -2.85 4.24 -11.78
N VAL A 157 -4.00 4.41 -11.13
CA VAL A 157 -4.55 3.45 -10.17
C VAL A 157 -4.83 2.12 -10.85
N ASP A 158 -5.44 2.14 -12.03
CA ASP A 158 -5.73 0.94 -12.81
C ASP A 158 -4.44 0.23 -13.23
N ALA A 159 -3.42 0.98 -13.67
CA ALA A 159 -2.10 0.42 -14.00
C ALA A 159 -1.36 -0.19 -12.78
N LEU A 160 -1.59 0.32 -11.57
CA LEU A 160 -1.07 -0.27 -10.33
C LEU A 160 -1.76 -1.61 -10.01
N ILE A 161 -3.06 -1.72 -10.30
CA ILE A 161 -3.90 -2.90 -9.99
C ILE A 161 -3.78 -3.99 -11.07
N GLU A 162 -3.59 -3.65 -12.34
CA GLU A 162 -3.67 -4.58 -13.48
C GLU A 162 -2.55 -5.65 -13.55
N ARG A 163 -1.62 -5.73 -12.59
CA ARG A 163 -0.53 -6.71 -12.65
C ARG A 163 -0.87 -8.08 -12.06
N LYS A 164 -1.38 -8.92 -12.98
CA LYS A 164 -1.26 -10.39 -13.13
C LYS A 164 -0.90 -11.21 -11.89
N LEU A 165 -1.91 -11.59 -11.10
CA LEU A 165 -1.88 -12.86 -10.38
C LEU A 165 -2.08 -13.99 -11.42
N PRO A 166 -1.11 -14.90 -11.64
CA PRO A 166 -1.44 -16.16 -12.27
C PRO A 166 -2.33 -16.94 -11.28
N LEU A 167 -3.63 -16.92 -11.51
CA LEU A 167 -4.59 -17.86 -10.90
C LEU A 167 -4.24 -19.27 -11.41
N ILE A 168 -3.29 -19.92 -10.74
CA ILE A 168 -3.08 -21.35 -10.84
C ILE A 168 -3.91 -21.96 -9.74
N TRP A 169 -5.09 -22.45 -10.10
CA TRP A 169 -5.95 -23.21 -9.21
C TRP A 169 -5.58 -24.68 -9.34
N ASP A 170 -4.95 -25.25 -8.31
CA ASP A 170 -4.53 -26.67 -8.30
C ASP A 170 -5.61 -27.50 -7.59
N LEU A 171 -6.49 -28.15 -8.36
CA LEU A 171 -7.46 -29.14 -7.86
C LEU A 171 -6.91 -30.56 -8.04
N GLY A 172 -5.72 -30.83 -7.52
CA GLY A 172 -5.20 -32.18 -7.23
C GLY A 172 -5.07 -33.18 -8.39
N THR A 173 -5.57 -32.87 -9.58
CA THR A 173 -5.62 -33.77 -10.75
C THR A 173 -5.55 -33.04 -12.09
N SER A 174 -5.71 -31.71 -12.12
CA SER A 174 -5.52 -30.91 -13.33
C SER A 174 -5.04 -29.49 -12.98
N ARG A 175 -4.03 -29.02 -13.72
CA ARG A 175 -3.55 -27.63 -13.67
C ARG A 175 -4.24 -26.84 -14.76
N GLU A 176 -5.25 -26.06 -14.41
CA GLU A 176 -5.84 -25.10 -15.34
C GLU A 176 -5.21 -23.72 -15.12
N CYS A 177 -4.54 -23.21 -16.15
CA CYS A 177 -4.00 -21.85 -16.17
C CYS A 177 -5.05 -20.93 -16.79
N LEU A 178 -5.76 -20.16 -15.97
CA LEU A 178 -6.73 -19.18 -16.46
C LEU A 178 -5.99 -17.89 -16.84
N ILE A 179 -5.49 -17.84 -18.08
CA ILE A 179 -4.96 -16.61 -18.64
C ILE A 179 -6.15 -15.74 -19.05
N GLN A 180 -6.41 -14.67 -18.30
CA GLN A 180 -7.41 -13.67 -18.69
C GLN A 180 -6.99 -13.06 -20.04
N LYS A 181 -7.63 -13.50 -21.13
CA LYS A 181 -7.51 -12.85 -22.44
C LYS A 181 -8.25 -11.51 -22.36
N CYS A 182 -7.52 -10.42 -22.16
CA CYS A 182 -8.06 -9.08 -22.39
C CYS A 182 -8.50 -8.98 -23.87
N ARG A 183 -9.80 -8.88 -24.12
CA ARG A 183 -10.32 -8.57 -25.46
C ARG A 183 -10.14 -7.06 -25.71
N PRO A 184 -9.49 -6.63 -26.80
CA PRO A 184 -9.55 -5.23 -27.18
C PRO A 184 -10.96 -4.95 -27.71
N LYS A 185 -11.71 -4.06 -27.04
CA LYS A 185 -12.88 -3.43 -27.65
C LYS A 185 -12.38 -2.41 -28.66
N ILE A 186 -12.17 -2.85 -29.91
CA ILE A 186 -12.26 -1.97 -31.06
C ILE A 186 -13.76 -1.87 -31.36
N ARG A 187 -14.35 -0.68 -31.23
CA ARG A 187 -15.59 -0.34 -31.93
C ARG A 187 -15.30 0.84 -32.83
N CYS A 188 -15.60 0.62 -34.11
CA CYS A 188 -15.59 1.56 -35.22
C CYS A 188 -16.49 2.77 -34.95
#